data_AF-A0A914M4S7-F1
#
_entry.id   AF-A0A914M4S7-F1
#
_cell.length_a   1.000
_cell.length_b   1.000
_cell.length_c   1.000
_cell.angle_alpha   90.00
_cell.angle_beta   90.00
_cell.angle_gamma   90.00
#
_symmetry.space_group_name_H-M   'P 1'
#
loop_
_entity.id
_entity.type
_entity.pdbx_description
1 polymer ?
#
loop_
_entity_poly.entity_id
_entity_poly.type
_entity_poly.pdbx_seq_one_letter_code
_entity_poly.pdbx_strand_id
1 'polypeptide(L)'
;MESGHLNSSHKLPCFVDANEQFIFAVGEDLIVRGWSLHTGELLCVVRSPAVHNQIRVTSDCNSTNGVDFPRVVYSNSWGGRAGNSALIFAVNGDLLVHELLL
;
A
#
# COMPACT_ATOMS: atom_id res chain seq x y z
N MET A 1 -0.92 1.71 20.42
CA MET A 1 0.32 1.42 19.68
C MET A 1 -0.09 0.95 18.31
N GLU A 2 0.14 1.75 17.28
CA GLU A 2 0.00 1.24 15.92
C GLU A 2 1.10 0.19 15.73
N SER A 3 0.68 -1.03 15.42
CA SER A 3 1.60 -2.11 15.08
C SER A 3 2.45 -1.67 13.88
N GLY A 4 3.77 -1.82 14.01
CA GLY A 4 4.72 -1.53 12.93
C GLY A 4 4.43 -2.33 11.66
N HIS A 5 5.27 -2.16 10.64
CA HIS A 5 5.12 -2.89 9.39
C HIS A 5 5.15 -4.41 9.62
N LEU A 6 4.06 -5.10 9.28
CA LEU A 6 3.93 -6.55 9.42
C LEU A 6 4.53 -7.23 8.20
N ASN A 7 5.71 -7.81 8.38
CA ASN A 7 6.48 -8.40 7.30
C ASN A 7 7.31 -9.59 7.82
N SER A 8 6.82 -10.80 7.60
CA SER A 8 7.58 -12.04 7.77
C SER A 8 8.12 -12.57 6.42
N SER A 9 7.87 -11.86 5.31
CA SER A 9 8.16 -12.27 3.94
C SER A 9 8.93 -11.20 3.15
N HIS A 10 10.10 -11.56 2.62
CA HIS A 10 10.96 -10.67 1.84
C HIS A 10 10.44 -10.31 0.43
N LYS A 11 9.21 -10.68 0.08
CA LYS A 11 8.63 -10.50 -1.28
C LYS A 11 7.44 -9.56 -1.34
N LEU A 12 7.12 -8.86 -0.25
CA LEU A 12 6.00 -7.94 -0.24
C LEU A 12 6.28 -6.72 -1.13
N PRO A 13 5.27 -6.22 -1.89
CA PRO A 13 5.44 -5.06 -2.72
C PRO A 13 5.80 -3.81 -1.90
N CYS A 14 6.75 -3.04 -2.43
CA CYS A 14 7.04 -1.69 -1.97
C CYS A 14 7.22 -0.76 -3.17
N PHE A 15 7.10 0.54 -2.92
CA PHE A 15 7.32 1.59 -3.87
C PHE A 15 8.11 2.71 -3.19
N VAL A 16 9.21 3.13 -3.81
CA VAL A 16 9.95 4.32 -3.43
C VAL A 16 9.67 5.37 -4.50
N ASP A 17 9.28 6.57 -4.10
CA ASP A 17 9.04 7.63 -5.07
C ASP A 17 10.34 8.11 -5.71
N ALA A 18 10.24 8.70 -6.90
CA ALA A 18 11.41 9.10 -7.68
C ALA A 18 12.24 10.21 -7.02
N ASN A 19 11.66 10.99 -6.10
CA ASN A 19 12.38 12.03 -5.36
C ASN A 19 12.90 11.52 -4.00
N GLU A 20 12.76 10.23 -3.71
CA GLU A 20 13.22 9.57 -2.48
C GLU A 20 12.72 10.28 -1.21
N GLN A 21 11.51 10.84 -1.27
CA GLN A 21 10.86 11.49 -0.14
C GLN A 21 10.06 10.48 0.69
N PHE A 22 9.51 9.47 0.03
CA PHE A 22 8.55 8.53 0.58
C PHE A 22 8.86 7.10 0.17
N ILE A 23 8.64 6.20 1.12
CA ILE A 23 8.52 4.77 0.86
C ILE A 23 7.13 4.30 1.26
N PHE A 24 6.52 3.50 0.41
CA PHE A 24 5.25 2.84 0.67
C PHE A 24 5.46 1.33 0.64
N ALA A 25 5.00 0.61 1.65
CA ALA A 25 5.14 -0.84 1.72
C ALA A 25 3.84 -1.51 2.17
N VAL A 26 3.56 -2.65 1.56
CA VAL A 26 2.37 -3.47 1.84
C VAL A 26 2.71 -4.50 2.91
N GLY A 27 1.93 -4.54 3.98
CA GLY A 27 2.06 -5.56 5.02
C GLY A 27 1.30 -6.85 4.68
N GLU A 28 1.58 -7.90 5.43
CA GLU A 28 0.83 -9.18 5.35
C GLU A 28 -0.63 -9.02 5.75
N ASP A 29 -0.94 -7.96 6.50
CA ASP A 29 -2.29 -7.50 6.82
C ASP A 29 -3.01 -6.81 5.65
N LEU A 30 -2.39 -6.78 4.46
CA LEU A 30 -2.87 -6.10 3.25
C LEU A 30 -3.04 -4.58 3.44
N ILE A 31 -2.41 -4.02 4.48
CA ILE A 31 -2.40 -2.60 4.76
C ILE A 31 -1.15 -2.00 4.15
N VAL A 32 -1.33 -0.95 3.36
CA VAL A 32 -0.21 -0.14 2.86
C VAL A 32 0.10 0.93 3.88
N ARG A 33 1.37 1.06 4.21
CA ARG A 33 1.89 2.10 5.10
C ARG A 33 2.88 2.95 4.32
N GLY A 34 2.88 4.25 4.58
CA GLY A 34 3.77 5.22 3.94
C GLY A 34 4.60 5.93 4.98
N TRP A 35 5.89 6.08 4.72
CA TRP A 35 6.82 6.75 5.61
C TRP A 35 7.62 7.82 4.87
N SER A 36 8.01 8.85 5.61
CA SER A 36 9.06 9.76 5.20
C SER A 36 10.40 9.02 5.19
N LEU A 37 11.10 9.03 4.06
CA LEU A 37 12.46 8.49 3.99
C LEU A 37 13.48 9.37 4.73
N HIS A 38 13.16 10.64 4.95
CA HIS A 38 14.04 11.57 5.65
C HIS A 38 13.94 11.44 7.18
N THR A 39 12.71 11.39 7.71
CA THR A 39 12.45 11.40 9.16
C THR A 39 12.15 10.01 9.73
N GLY A 40 11.77 9.05 8.88
CA GLY A 40 11.28 7.75 9.31
C GLY A 40 9.86 7.78 9.90
N GLU A 41 9.21 8.94 9.93
CA GLU A 41 7.86 9.08 10.46
C GLU A 41 6.84 8.38 9.55
N LEU A 42 5.87 7.71 10.19
CA LEU A 42 4.72 7.13 9.51
C LEU A 42 3.75 8.25 9.11
N LEU A 43 3.52 8.41 7.81
CA LEU A 43 2.72 9.49 7.24
C LEU A 43 1.29 9.05 6.95
N CYS A 44 1.10 7.80 6.50
CA CYS A 44 -0.22 7.30 6.15
C CYS A 44 -0.36 5.80 6.36
N VAL A 45 -1.60 5.39 6.65
CA VAL A 45 -2.03 3.99 6.76
C VAL A 45 -3.27 3.82 5.89
N VAL A 46 -3.14 3.11 4.77
CA VAL A 46 -4.21 2.94 3.79
C VAL A 46 -4.61 1.49 3.71
N ARG A 47 -5.90 1.22 3.93
CA ARG A 47 -6.47 -0.12 3.85
C ARG A 47 -7.08 -0.33 2.47
N SER A 48 -6.74 -1.42 1.81
CA SER A 48 -7.47 -1.83 0.62
C SER A 48 -8.92 -2.19 0.99
N PRO A 49 -9.94 -1.73 0.24
CA PRO A 49 -11.32 -2.18 0.43
C PRO A 49 -11.47 -3.70 0.30
N ALA A 50 -10.61 -4.34 -0.50
CA ALA A 50 -10.60 -5.78 -0.72
C ALA A 50 -10.27 -6.59 0.55
N VAL A 51 -9.75 -5.97 1.62
CA VAL A 51 -9.53 -6.60 2.92
C VAL A 51 -10.82 -7.19 3.49
N HIS A 52 -11.99 -6.60 3.18
CA HIS A 52 -13.26 -7.13 3.69
C HIS A 52 -13.71 -8.41 2.99
N ASN A 53 -13.32 -8.61 1.72
CA ASN A 53 -13.73 -9.78 0.93
C ASN A 53 -12.68 -10.89 0.92
N GLN A 54 -11.38 -10.59 1.04
CA GLN A 54 -10.32 -11.61 1.03
C GLN A 54 -10.26 -12.45 2.32
N ILE A 55 -10.64 -11.89 3.49
CA ILE A 55 -10.75 -12.67 4.74
C ILE A 55 -11.78 -13.82 4.60
N ARG A 56 -12.77 -13.70 3.71
CA ARG A 56 -13.76 -14.75 3.44
C ARG A 56 -13.34 -15.78 2.38
N VAL A 57 -12.31 -15.52 1.58
CA VAL A 57 -11.87 -16.45 0.52
C VAL A 57 -10.75 -17.38 1.03
N THR A 58 -9.99 -16.95 2.05
CA THR A 58 -8.89 -17.74 2.62
C THR A 58 -9.33 -18.77 3.67
N SER A 59 -10.59 -18.78 4.11
CA SER A 59 -11.10 -19.84 5.00
C SER A 59 -11.30 -21.19 4.29
N ASP A 60 -11.28 -21.20 2.95
CA ASP A 60 -11.72 -22.33 2.14
C ASP A 60 -10.63 -22.90 1.23
N CYS A 61 -9.41 -22.31 1.20
CA CYS A 61 -8.33 -22.81 0.36
C CYS A 61 -7.04 -23.07 1.15
N ASN A 62 -6.64 -24.34 1.19
CA ASN A 62 -5.37 -24.84 1.70
C ASN A 62 -4.16 -24.47 0.79
N SER A 63 -4.25 -23.34 0.07
CA SER A 63 -3.19 -22.88 -0.83
C SER A 63 -2.42 -21.75 -0.17
N THR A 64 -1.24 -22.06 0.35
CA THR A 64 -0.21 -21.08 0.71
C THR A 64 0.41 -20.38 -0.51
N ASN A 65 -0.08 -20.69 -1.73
CA ASN A 65 0.20 -19.99 -2.97
C ASN A 65 -1.00 -19.12 -3.37
N GLY A 66 -0.87 -17.79 -3.35
CA GLY A 66 -1.81 -16.90 -4.07
C GLY A 66 -2.51 -15.81 -3.28
N VAL A 67 -1.93 -15.29 -2.19
CA VAL A 67 -2.39 -13.99 -1.68
C VAL A 67 -1.87 -12.90 -2.64
N ASP A 68 -2.78 -12.32 -3.42
CA ASP A 68 -2.48 -11.16 -4.24
C ASP A 68 -2.36 -9.92 -3.35
N PHE A 69 -1.12 -9.46 -3.17
CA PHE A 69 -0.83 -8.25 -2.43
C PHE A 69 -1.08 -7.00 -3.27
N PRO A 70 -1.64 -5.94 -2.68
CA PRO A 70 -1.74 -4.65 -3.36
C PRO A 70 -0.40 -4.18 -3.94
N ARG A 71 -0.44 -3.72 -5.18
CA ARG A 71 0.63 -2.92 -5.77
C ARG A 71 0.30 -1.45 -5.52
N VAL A 72 1.30 -0.66 -5.13
CA VAL A 72 1.12 0.77 -4.88
C VAL A 72 2.06 1.58 -5.76
N VAL A 73 1.57 2.72 -6.26
CA VAL A 73 2.39 3.74 -6.92
C VAL A 73 1.99 5.12 -6.42
N TYR A 74 2.94 6.05 -6.40
CA TYR A 74 2.72 7.43 -5.99
C TYR A 74 3.11 8.40 -7.11
N SER A 75 2.40 9.52 -7.16
CA SER A 75 2.84 10.73 -7.86
C SER A 75 2.35 11.96 -7.09
N ASN A 76 3.11 13.04 -7.16
CA ASN A 76 2.75 14.36 -6.65
C ASN A 76 2.15 15.27 -7.74
N SER A 77 1.84 14.71 -8.92
CA SER A 77 1.43 15.47 -10.11
C SER A 77 0.36 14.72 -10.91
N TRP A 78 -0.53 13.99 -10.22
CA TRP A 78 -1.68 13.38 -10.89
C TRP A 78 -2.56 14.47 -11.49
N GLY A 79 -2.67 14.49 -12.82
CA GLY A 79 -3.37 15.55 -13.56
C GLY A 79 -2.47 16.69 -14.09
N GLY A 80 -1.15 16.60 -13.94
CA GLY A 80 -0.18 17.56 -14.49
C GLY A 80 0.55 18.39 -13.43
N ARG A 81 1.15 19.51 -13.83
CA ARG A 81 2.06 20.32 -12.99
C ARG A 81 1.44 20.83 -11.68
N ALA A 82 0.14 21.11 -11.68
CA ALA A 82 -0.63 21.52 -10.50
C ALA A 82 -1.58 20.40 -10.04
N GLY A 83 -1.20 19.15 -10.33
CA GLY A 83 -1.96 17.97 -10.00
C GLY A 83 -1.87 17.60 -8.52
N ASN A 84 -2.66 16.60 -8.13
CA ASN A 84 -2.72 16.17 -6.75
C ASN A 84 -1.64 15.15 -6.42
N SER A 85 -1.24 15.16 -5.15
CA SER A 85 -0.48 14.07 -4.54
C SER A 85 -1.42 12.92 -4.20
N ALA A 86 -1.18 11.75 -4.77
CA ALA A 86 -2.01 10.59 -4.48
C ALA A 86 -1.27 9.27 -4.66
N LEU A 87 -1.77 8.26 -3.95
CA LEU A 87 -1.43 6.86 -4.09
C LEU A 87 -2.50 6.18 -4.95
N ILE A 88 -2.06 5.30 -5.84
CA ILE A 88 -2.92 4.35 -6.53
C ILE A 88 -2.59 2.95 -6.03
N PHE A 89 -3.61 2.20 -5.67
CA PHE A 89 -3.52 0.79 -5.25
C PHE A 89 -4.23 -0.08 -6.28
N ALA A 90 -3.62 -1.19 -6.66
CA ALA A 90 -4.24 -2.18 -7.53
C ALA A 90 -4.12 -3.58 -6.92
N VAL A 91 -5.25 -4.29 -6.83
CA VAL A 91 -5.33 -5.69 -6.37
C VAL A 91 -6.61 -6.33 -6.89
N ASN A 92 -6.55 -7.57 -7.39
CA ASN A 92 -7.74 -8.34 -7.83
C ASN A 92 -8.68 -7.62 -8.81
N GLY A 93 -8.17 -6.74 -9.67
CA GLY A 93 -8.99 -5.96 -10.60
C GLY A 93 -9.62 -4.70 -9.99
N ASP A 94 -9.48 -4.48 -8.68
CA ASP A 94 -9.86 -3.24 -8.02
C ASP A 94 -8.75 -2.20 -8.12
N LEU A 95 -9.14 -0.93 -8.27
CA LEU A 95 -8.25 0.23 -8.21
C LEU A 95 -8.79 1.23 -7.18
N LEU A 96 -7.94 1.59 -6.22
CA LEU A 96 -8.23 2.63 -5.23
C LEU A 96 -7.30 3.81 -5.47
N VAL A 97 -7.84 5.03 -5.34
CA VAL A 97 -7.04 6.26 -5.25
C VAL A 97 -7.14 6.79 -3.81
N HIS A 98 -6.01 7.07 -3.19
CA HIS A 98 -5.92 7.76 -1.90
C HIS A 98 -5.15 9.05 -2.09
N GLU A 99 -5.82 10.18 -1.90
CA GLU A 99 -5.16 11.47 -1.85
C GLU A 99 -4.20 11.51 -0.66
N LEU A 100 -2.96 11.93 -0.91
CA LEU A 100 -1.93 12.05 0.10
C LEU A 100 -1.76 13.52 0.45
N LEU A 101 -2.43 13.92 1.53
CA LEU A 101 -2.30 15.24 2.14
C LEU A 101 -1.17 15.17 3.18
N LEU A 102 -0.05 15.84 2.90
CA LEU A 102 1.13 15.92 3.76
C LEU A 102 1.33 17.34 4.25
#